data_AF-A0A918DHF9-F1
#
_entry.id   AF-A0A918DHF9-F1
#
_cell.length_a   1.000
_cell.length_b   1.000
_cell.length_c   1.000
_cell.angle_alpha   90.00
_cell.angle_beta   90.00
_cell.angle_gamma   90.00
#
_symmetry.space_group_name_H-M   'P 1'
#
loop_
_entity.id
_entity.type
_entity.pdbx_description
1 polymer ?
#
loop_
_entity_poly.entity_id
_entity_poly.type
_entity_poly.pdbx_seq_one_letter_code
_entity_poly.pdbx_strand_id
1 'polypeptide(L)'
;MISSSPRRLPPPYGGMLSAYAAALAGSPLKPSSKAKYLSHVSGFLAWTAEAETGGTHDHGPLADMSAAVVTAHDYDRHLRDRGYAPATIANVLAAVDDFYARRGLGATGICRESARNTAAGGRSRVPRRL
;
A
#
# COMPACT_ATOMS: atom_id res chain seq x y z
N MET A 1 -13.27 -19.34 -15.82
CA MET A 1 -13.08 -17.92 -16.14
C MET A 1 -13.48 -17.12 -14.90
N ILE A 2 -12.52 -16.59 -14.14
CA ILE A 2 -12.83 -15.81 -12.93
C ILE A 2 -13.03 -14.38 -13.41
N SER A 3 -14.27 -13.99 -13.64
CA SER A 3 -14.64 -12.59 -13.88
C SER A 3 -14.27 -11.80 -12.63
N SER A 4 -13.14 -11.09 -12.69
CA SER A 4 -12.80 -10.02 -11.75
C SER A 4 -13.85 -8.93 -11.90
N SER A 5 -15.01 -9.11 -11.24
CA SER A 5 -15.98 -8.03 -11.07
C SER A 5 -15.22 -6.85 -10.47
N PRO A 6 -15.45 -5.61 -10.94
CA PRO A 6 -14.92 -4.42 -10.27
C PRO A 6 -15.49 -4.44 -8.85
N ARG A 7 -14.69 -4.92 -7.89
CA ARG A 7 -15.11 -5.12 -6.52
C ARG A 7 -15.41 -3.74 -5.97
N ARG A 8 -16.69 -3.39 -5.92
CA ARG A 8 -17.15 -2.13 -5.34
C ARG A 8 -16.71 -2.16 -3.89
N LEU A 9 -15.76 -1.30 -3.53
CA LEU A 9 -15.26 -1.19 -2.18
C LEU A 9 -16.40 -0.73 -1.26
N PRO A 10 -16.56 -1.33 -0.07
CA PRO A 10 -17.55 -0.85 0.89
C PRO A 10 -17.22 0.59 1.32
N PRO A 11 -18.21 1.38 1.77
CA PRO A 11 -17.93 2.62 2.48
C PRO A 11 -17.13 2.33 3.76
N PRO A 12 -16.20 3.20 4.17
CA PRO A 12 -15.83 4.47 3.54
C PRO A 12 -14.82 4.34 2.36
N TYR A 13 -14.24 3.16 2.16
CA TYR A 13 -13.13 2.88 1.24
C TYR A 13 -13.39 3.25 -0.22
N GLY A 14 -14.61 3.01 -0.72
CA GLY A 14 -14.99 3.41 -2.08
C GLY A 14 -14.91 4.93 -2.32
N GLY A 15 -15.34 5.72 -1.33
CA GLY A 15 -15.21 7.18 -1.37
C GLY A 15 -13.75 7.63 -1.32
N MET A 16 -12.91 6.89 -0.57
CA MET A 16 -11.48 7.19 -0.51
C MET A 16 -10.76 6.96 -1.84
N LEU A 17 -11.07 5.85 -2.51
CA LEU A 17 -10.52 5.55 -3.83
C LEU A 17 -10.97 6.58 -4.87
N SER A 18 -12.23 7.01 -4.82
CA SER A 18 -12.76 8.03 -5.74
C SER A 18 -12.08 9.39 -5.55
N ALA A 19 -11.91 9.84 -4.30
CA ALA A 19 -11.18 11.06 -3.99
C ALA A 19 -9.72 11.01 -4.47
N TYR A 20 -9.07 9.86 -4.31
CA TYR A 20 -7.71 9.66 -4.80
C TYR A 20 -7.62 9.68 -6.33
N ALA A 21 -8.57 9.06 -7.03
CA ALA A 21 -8.65 9.10 -8.49
C ALA A 21 -8.81 10.53 -9.02
N ALA A 22 -9.64 11.34 -8.36
CA ALA A 22 -9.81 12.76 -8.70
C ALA A 22 -8.51 13.56 -8.48
N ALA A 23 -7.80 13.31 -7.37
CA ALA A 23 -6.51 13.95 -7.11
C ALA A 23 -5.43 13.54 -8.14
N LEU A 24 -5.41 12.27 -8.57
CA LEU A 24 -4.52 11.80 -9.64
C LEU A 24 -4.87 12.44 -10.99
N ALA A 25 -6.15 12.67 -11.29
CA ALA A 25 -6.55 13.29 -12.54
C ALA A 25 -5.88 14.67 -12.74
N GLY A 26 -5.83 15.50 -11.69
CA GLY A 26 -5.16 16.81 -11.69
C GLY A 26 -3.63 16.77 -11.58
N SER A 27 -3.02 15.61 -11.37
CA SER A 27 -1.56 15.47 -11.22
C SER A 27 -0.83 15.45 -12.58
N PRO A 28 0.42 15.96 -12.69
CA PRO A 28 1.22 15.92 -13.92
C PRO A 28 1.77 14.53 -14.29
N LEU A 29 1.38 13.48 -13.55
CA LEU A 29 1.78 12.10 -13.81
C LEU A 29 1.30 11.62 -15.19
N LYS A 30 2.04 10.67 -15.79
CA LYS A 30 1.60 9.99 -17.01
C LYS A 30 0.34 9.16 -16.76
N PRO A 31 -0.56 9.00 -17.74
CA PRO A 31 -1.78 8.21 -17.58
C PRO A 31 -1.52 6.77 -17.09
N SER A 32 -0.49 6.11 -17.61
CA SER A 32 -0.11 4.76 -17.18
C SER A 32 0.33 4.70 -15.72
N SER A 33 1.00 5.74 -15.21
CA SER A 33 1.38 5.84 -13.80
C SER A 33 0.14 6.06 -12.91
N LYS A 34 -0.80 6.91 -13.34
CA LYS A 34 -2.07 7.13 -12.63
C LYS A 34 -2.86 5.81 -12.51
N ALA A 35 -2.99 5.06 -13.60
CA ALA A 35 -3.67 3.77 -13.59
C ALA A 35 -3.00 2.74 -12.66
N LYS A 36 -1.67 2.69 -12.66
CA LYS A 36 -0.90 1.80 -11.79
C LYS A 36 -1.09 2.14 -10.31
N TYR A 37 -0.99 3.43 -9.96
CA TYR A 37 -1.17 3.90 -8.58
C TYR A 37 -2.59 3.63 -8.10
N LEU A 38 -3.59 3.90 -8.94
CA LEU A 38 -4.98 3.61 -8.63
C LEU A 38 -5.23 2.11 -8.39
N SER A 39 -4.63 1.23 -9.21
CA SER A 39 -4.73 -0.21 -9.02
C SER A 39 -4.09 -0.68 -7.71
N HIS A 40 -2.92 -0.15 -7.36
CA HIS A 40 -2.23 -0.50 -6.11
C HIS A 40 -3.03 -0.04 -4.89
N VAL A 41 -3.52 1.19 -4.89
CA VAL A 41 -4.33 1.76 -3.80
C VAL A 41 -5.69 1.05 -3.69
N SER A 42 -6.31 0.67 -4.81
CA SER A 42 -7.53 -0.14 -4.77
C SER A 42 -7.31 -1.50 -4.11
N GLY A 43 -6.17 -2.15 -4.34
CA GLY A 43 -5.82 -3.42 -3.69
C GLY A 43 -5.59 -3.27 -2.20
N PHE A 44 -4.89 -2.21 -1.80
CA PHE A 44 -4.69 -1.86 -0.40
C PHE A 44 -6.02 -1.63 0.33
N LEU A 45 -6.89 -0.75 -0.19
CA LEU A 45 -8.17 -0.44 0.43
C LEU A 45 -9.13 -1.64 0.48
N ALA A 46 -9.07 -2.53 -0.52
CA ALA A 46 -9.82 -3.78 -0.48
C ALA A 46 -9.35 -4.65 0.69
N TRP A 47 -8.04 -4.85 0.81
CA TRP A 47 -7.47 -5.64 1.91
C TRP A 47 -7.79 -5.02 3.27
N THR A 48 -7.71 -3.69 3.40
CA THR A 48 -8.05 -2.99 4.64
C THR A 48 -9.51 -3.21 5.04
N ALA A 49 -10.45 -3.15 4.09
CA ALA A 49 -11.86 -3.41 4.35
C ALA A 49 -12.13 -4.84 4.85
N GLU A 50 -11.45 -5.82 4.29
CA GLU A 50 -11.55 -7.22 4.75
C GLU A 50 -10.94 -7.39 6.16
N ALA A 51 -9.80 -6.74 6.43
CA ALA A 51 -9.15 -6.78 7.74
C ALA A 51 -9.99 -6.11 8.86
N GLU A 52 -10.70 -5.02 8.54
CA GLU A 52 -11.64 -4.37 9.46
C GLU A 52 -12.84 -5.26 9.76
N THR A 53 -13.43 -5.88 8.73
CA THR A 53 -14.56 -6.83 8.88
C THR A 53 -14.18 -8.03 9.76
N GLY A 54 -12.92 -8.45 9.72
CA GLY A 54 -12.36 -9.50 10.59
C GLY A 54 -12.12 -9.09 12.04
N GLY A 55 -12.47 -7.86 12.45
CA GLY A 55 -12.33 -7.37 13.83
C GLY A 55 -10.88 -7.11 14.28
N THR A 56 -9.96 -6.92 13.33
CA THR A 56 -8.52 -6.77 13.64
C THR A 56 -8.15 -5.35 14.08
N HIS A 57 -8.99 -4.34 13.82
CA HIS A 57 -8.70 -2.92 14.14
C HIS A 57 -9.88 -2.26 14.87
N ASP A 58 -9.64 -1.81 16.11
CA ASP A 58 -10.64 -1.18 16.99
C ASP A 58 -10.90 0.31 16.65
N HIS A 59 -9.85 1.02 16.23
CA HIS A 59 -9.92 2.37 15.66
C HIS A 59 -9.58 2.27 14.18
N GLY A 60 -10.54 2.62 13.32
CA GLY A 60 -10.44 2.43 11.87
C GLY A 60 -9.03 2.72 11.32
N PRO A 61 -8.48 1.85 10.47
CA PRO A 61 -7.06 1.82 10.06
C PRO A 61 -6.54 3.11 9.37
N LEU A 62 -7.44 4.05 9.06
CA LEU A 62 -7.18 5.29 8.33
C LEU A 62 -7.64 6.53 9.13
N ALA A 63 -7.91 6.40 10.43
CA ALA A 63 -8.38 7.48 11.28
C ALA A 63 -7.30 8.55 11.53
N ASP A 64 -6.05 8.13 11.76
CA ASP A 64 -4.92 8.99 12.09
C ASP A 64 -3.60 8.48 11.49
N MET A 65 -2.55 9.32 11.49
CA MET A 65 -1.24 8.95 10.92
C MET A 65 -0.64 7.68 11.54
N SER A 66 -0.84 7.46 12.85
CA SER A 66 -0.32 6.26 13.51
C SER A 66 -1.01 4.99 13.00
N ALA A 67 -2.34 5.02 12.87
CA ALA A 67 -3.11 3.92 12.30
C ALA A 67 -2.73 3.68 10.83
N ALA A 68 -2.51 4.75 10.06
CA ALA A 68 -2.06 4.67 8.66
C ALA A 68 -0.70 3.96 8.52
N VAL A 69 0.26 4.29 9.39
CA VAL A 69 1.59 3.66 9.42
C VAL A 69 1.47 2.18 9.79
N VAL A 70 0.76 1.84 10.86
CA VAL A 70 0.55 0.44 11.29
C VAL A 70 -0.10 -0.37 10.17
N THR A 71 -1.18 0.14 9.59
CA THR A 71 -1.91 -0.53 8.51
C THR A 71 -1.02 -0.79 7.29
N ALA A 72 -0.15 0.16 6.94
CA ALA A 72 0.77 -0.02 5.81
C ALA A 72 1.90 -1.02 6.12
N HIS A 73 2.35 -1.13 7.38
CA HIS A 73 3.26 -2.20 7.80
C HIS A 73 2.58 -3.58 7.76
N ASP A 74 1.33 -3.69 8.22
CA ASP A 74 0.59 -4.94 8.13
C ASP A 74 0.34 -5.37 6.68
N TYR A 75 0.12 -4.40 5.80
CA TYR A 75 0.00 -4.67 4.37
C TYR A 75 1.34 -5.08 3.73
N ASP A 76 2.47 -4.46 4.08
CA ASP A 76 3.80 -4.93 3.66
C ASP A 76 4.01 -6.40 4.05
N ARG A 77 3.75 -6.72 5.33
CA ARG A 77 3.83 -8.10 5.83
C ARG A 77 2.92 -9.04 5.04
N HIS A 78 1.67 -8.64 4.80
CA HIS A 78 0.72 -9.43 4.01
C HIS A 78 1.24 -9.72 2.59
N LEU A 79 1.80 -8.71 1.90
CA LEU A 79 2.36 -8.91 0.55
C LEU A 79 3.59 -9.83 0.57
N ARG A 80 4.43 -9.75 1.62
CA ARG A 80 5.58 -10.63 1.78
C ARG A 80 5.15 -12.07 2.02
N ASP A 81 4.18 -12.31 2.89
CA ASP A 81 3.59 -13.63 3.15
C ASP A 81 2.96 -14.24 1.89
N ARG A 82 2.39 -13.39 1.01
CA ARG A 82 1.84 -13.80 -0.28
C ARG A 82 2.90 -14.05 -1.36
N GLY A 83 4.19 -13.84 -1.06
CA GLY A 83 5.30 -14.12 -1.96
C GLY A 83 5.49 -13.09 -3.08
N TYR A 84 5.00 -11.86 -2.91
CA TYR A 84 5.24 -10.80 -3.90
C TYR A 84 6.73 -10.43 -3.97
N ALA A 85 7.21 -10.14 -5.19
CA ALA A 85 8.59 -9.69 -5.39
C ALA A 85 8.85 -8.35 -4.68
N PRO A 86 10.06 -8.12 -4.12
CA PRO A 86 10.39 -6.89 -3.38
C PRO A 86 10.15 -5.61 -4.18
N ALA A 87 10.43 -5.62 -5.49
CA ALA A 87 10.20 -4.48 -6.37
C ALA A 87 8.70 -4.18 -6.55
N THR A 88 7.84 -5.20 -6.55
CA THR A 88 6.38 -5.01 -6.60
C THR A 88 5.89 -4.41 -5.29
N ILE A 89 6.36 -4.93 -4.15
CA ILE A 89 6.01 -4.42 -2.82
C ILE A 89 6.42 -2.96 -2.68
N ALA A 90 7.64 -2.59 -3.07
CA ALA A 90 8.10 -1.20 -3.04
C ALA A 90 7.23 -0.27 -3.90
N ASN A 91 6.84 -0.70 -5.10
CA ASN A 91 5.95 0.09 -5.97
C ASN A 91 4.53 0.23 -5.40
N VAL A 92 4.06 -0.78 -4.67
CA VAL A 92 2.77 -0.72 -3.98
C VAL A 92 2.84 0.23 -2.80
N LEU A 93 3.87 0.13 -1.96
CA LEU A 93 4.06 0.99 -0.80
C LEU A 93 4.30 2.46 -1.19
N ALA A 94 4.97 2.73 -2.32
CA ALA A 94 5.10 4.08 -2.84
C ALA A 94 3.75 4.70 -3.24
N ALA A 95 2.83 3.90 -3.80
CA ALA A 95 1.49 4.37 -4.12
C ALA A 95 0.64 4.60 -2.86
N VAL A 96 0.82 3.76 -1.83
CA VAL A 96 0.17 3.93 -0.52
C VAL A 96 0.68 5.18 0.21
N ASP A 97 1.98 5.47 0.16
CA ASP A 97 2.57 6.69 0.72
C ASP A 97 2.05 7.96 0.00
N ASP A 98 1.99 7.96 -1.34
CA ASP A 98 1.39 9.06 -2.13
C ASP A 98 -0.10 9.26 -1.78
N PHE A 99 -0.85 8.17 -1.56
CA PHE A 99 -2.24 8.25 -1.11
C PHE A 99 -2.39 8.96 0.25
N TYR A 100 -1.58 8.60 1.24
CA TYR A 100 -1.61 9.24 2.56
C TYR A 100 -1.14 10.69 2.51
N ALA A 101 -0.09 10.98 1.74
CA ALA A 101 0.42 12.34 1.56
C ALA A 101 -0.65 13.27 0.97
N ARG A 102 -1.41 12.82 -0.03
CA ARG A 102 -2.50 13.59 -0.65
C ARG A 102 -3.71 13.80 0.26
N ARG A 103 -3.88 12.97 1.31
CA ARG A 103 -4.91 13.15 2.34
C ARG A 103 -4.52 14.11 3.47
N GLY A 104 -3.30 14.65 3.45
CA GLY A 104 -2.80 15.47 4.54
C GLY A 104 -2.42 14.66 5.79
N LEU A 105 -2.38 13.33 5.69
CA LEU A 105 -1.96 12.41 6.76
C LEU A 105 -0.43 12.20 6.77
N GLY A 106 0.33 13.13 6.19
CA GLY A 106 1.79 13.03 6.07
C GLY A 106 2.27 11.89 5.16
N ALA A 107 3.59 11.83 4.94
CA ALA A 107 4.22 10.65 4.36
C ALA A 107 4.40 9.61 5.48
N THR A 108 4.00 8.36 5.26
CA THR A 108 4.16 7.30 6.27
C THR A 108 5.63 6.91 6.45
N GLY A 109 6.50 7.28 5.49
CA GLY A 109 7.94 7.05 5.56
C GLY A 109 8.34 5.61 5.27
N ILE A 110 7.37 4.72 5.04
CA ILE A 110 7.58 3.29 4.84
C ILE A 110 8.36 3.02 3.55
N CYS A 111 8.13 3.79 2.48
CA CYS A 111 8.92 3.67 1.26
C CYS A 111 10.42 3.88 1.52
N ARG A 112 10.78 4.79 2.44
CA ARG A 112 12.18 5.04 2.81
C ARG A 112 12.75 3.90 3.66
N GLU A 113 11.93 3.25 4.48
CA GLU A 113 12.35 2.11 5.30
C GLU A 113 12.49 0.82 4.50
N SER A 114 11.54 0.49 3.62
CA SER A 114 11.62 -0.69 2.75
C SER A 114 12.81 -0.61 1.79
N ALA A 115 13.13 0.59 1.28
CA ALA A 115 14.33 0.81 0.48
C ALA A 115 15.62 0.59 1.29
N ARG A 116 15.66 1.04 2.56
CA ARG A 116 16.79 0.78 3.48
C ARG A 116 16.91 -0.71 3.84
N ASN A 117 15.80 -1.40 4.08
CA ASN A 117 15.79 -2.82 4.42
C ASN A 117 16.19 -3.70 3.21
N THR A 118 15.78 -3.32 2.00
CA THR A 118 16.22 -4.00 0.77
C THR A 118 17.71 -3.78 0.49
N ALA A 119 18.25 -2.59 0.79
CA ALA A 119 19.69 -2.33 0.72
C ALA A 119 20.49 -3.09 1.80
N ALA A 120 19.90 -3.35 2.96
CA ALA A 120 20.51 -4.12 4.05
C ALA A 120 20.47 -5.65 3.84
N GLY A 121 19.57 -6.16 2.98
CA GLY A 121 19.52 -7.58 2.60
C GLY A 121 20.62 -8.02 1.62
N GLY A 122 21.46 -7.09 1.15
CA GLY A 122 22.49 -7.30 0.15
C GLY A 122 23.91 -7.45 0.68
N ARG A 123 24.15 -8.12 1.82
CA ARG A 123 25.51 -8.59 2.21
C ARG A 123 25.47 -9.49 3.44
N SER A 124 25.35 -10.79 3.21
CA SER A 124 25.87 -11.83 4.13
C SER A 124 26.22 -13.08 3.33
N ARG A 125 27.30 -12.99 2.54
CA ARG A 125 28.02 -14.18 2.06
C ARG A 125 29.06 -14.50 3.13
N VAL A 126 28.70 -15.40 4.04
CA VAL A 126 29.62 -15.99 5.02
C VAL A 126 30.73 -16.73 4.26
N PRO A 127 32.03 -16.50 4.56
CA PRO A 127 33.09 -17.31 3.97
C PRO A 127 33.08 -18.69 4.60
N ARG A 128 32.85 -19.72 3.78
CA ARG A 128 33.02 -21.13 4.16
C ARG A 128 34.54 -21.39 4.22
N ARG A 129 35.09 -21.49 5.43
CA ARG A 129 36.45 -22.01 5.64
C ARG A 129 36.45 -23.49 5.27
N LEU A 130 37.42 -23.89 4.46
CA LEU A 130 37.96 -25.25 4.39
C LEU A 130 39.32 -25.21 5.09
#